data_AF-A0A956W8M3-F1
#
_entry.id   AF-A0A956W8M3-F1
#
_cell.length_a   1.000
_cell.length_b   1.000
_cell.length_c   1.000
_cell.angle_alpha   90.00
_cell.angle_beta   90.00
_cell.angle_gamma   90.00
#
_symmetry.space_group_name_H-M   'P 1'
#
loop_
_entity.id
_entity.type
_entity.pdbx_description
1 polymer ?
#
loop_
_entity_poly.entity_id
_entity_poly.type
_entity_poly.pdbx_seq_one_letter_code
_entity_poly.pdbx_strand_id
1 'polypeptide(L)'
;DVHLVDRKWAFGGKDMPPRDWPRLGGLDHGTQSPTAALWNTRDEDGFLITYLEYYSPGAVGTHIRSIRELMSADGALEVVFEADPRMWHATRGRGDRQWSVAHEYEFGGEPPQSRGEIEQARRGGIRLHQFKGERIPGRMALERLLEPRDDVMFPSWHPKAGQFGAPLLFIAKQCPNLWRELNNLQYEGEGSEETVKVNDHAYDALYRSAPELERQLTFMSARRRGATRVEAKAS
;
A
#
# COMPACT_ATOMS: atom_id res chain seq x y z
N ASP A 1 16.80 9.88 -4.78
CA ASP A 1 16.59 10.17 -3.35
C ASP A 1 15.13 10.01 -2.98
N VAL A 2 14.84 9.07 -2.08
CA VAL A 2 13.50 8.90 -1.51
C VAL A 2 13.23 10.03 -0.52
N HIS A 3 12.13 10.76 -0.71
CA HIS A 3 11.74 11.83 0.20
C HIS A 3 11.06 11.28 1.45
N LEU A 4 11.82 11.26 2.55
CA LEU A 4 11.30 10.91 3.86
C LEU A 4 10.62 12.10 4.54
N VAL A 5 9.44 11.85 5.11
CA VAL A 5 8.71 12.82 5.93
C VAL A 5 8.39 12.24 7.30
N ASP A 6 8.36 13.06 8.35
CA ASP A 6 7.77 12.62 9.60
C ASP A 6 6.24 12.73 9.49
N ARG A 7 5.51 11.64 9.75
CA ARG A 7 4.04 11.63 9.61
C ARG A 7 3.32 12.72 10.41
N LYS A 8 3.91 13.21 11.52
CA LYS A 8 3.34 14.33 12.29
C LYS A 8 3.32 15.62 11.49
N TRP A 9 4.26 15.82 10.58
CA TRP A 9 4.19 16.95 9.65
C TRP A 9 3.04 16.75 8.68
N ALA A 10 3.02 15.58 8.03
CA ALA A 10 2.00 15.23 7.05
C ALA A 10 0.56 15.27 7.58
N PHE A 11 0.35 14.97 8.87
CA PHE A 11 -0.97 14.82 9.48
C PHE A 11 -1.30 15.87 10.55
N GLY A 12 -0.68 17.06 10.49
CA GLY A 12 -1.04 18.18 11.36
C GLY A 12 -0.83 17.88 12.86
N GLY A 13 0.30 17.25 13.18
CA GLY A 13 0.72 16.88 14.53
C GLY A 13 0.26 15.49 15.01
N LYS A 14 -0.54 14.77 14.19
CA LYS A 14 -1.10 13.46 14.55
C LYS A 14 -0.24 12.30 14.04
N ASP A 15 -0.45 11.13 14.63
CA ASP A 15 0.20 9.89 14.22
C ASP A 15 -0.49 9.18 13.06
N MET A 16 -1.75 9.51 12.79
CA MET A 16 -2.57 8.88 11.75
C MET A 16 -3.23 9.95 10.88
N PRO A 17 -3.49 9.65 9.59
CA PRO A 17 -4.13 10.60 8.69
C PRO A 17 -5.58 10.91 9.10
N PRO A 18 -6.13 12.07 8.68
CA PRO A 18 -7.57 12.36 8.79
C PRO A 18 -8.42 11.19 8.31
N ARG A 19 -9.52 10.87 9.01
CA ARG A 19 -10.32 9.64 8.77
C ARG A 19 -11.02 9.59 7.41
N ASP A 20 -11.25 10.74 6.82
CA ASP A 20 -11.89 10.95 5.52
C ASP A 20 -10.93 10.79 4.34
N TRP A 21 -9.62 10.79 4.58
CA TRP A 21 -8.65 10.49 3.53
C TRP A 21 -8.76 9.02 3.08
N PRO A 22 -8.56 8.71 1.80
CA PRO A 22 -8.65 7.33 1.32
C PRO A 22 -7.48 6.49 1.86
N ARG A 23 -7.74 5.21 2.15
CA ARG A 23 -6.70 4.23 2.48
C ARG A 23 -6.61 3.16 1.40
N LEU A 24 -5.39 2.80 1.03
CA LEU A 24 -5.07 1.65 0.20
C LEU A 24 -3.86 0.94 0.79
N GLY A 25 -3.93 -0.38 0.84
CA GLY A 25 -2.83 -1.21 1.32
C GLY A 25 -2.04 -1.87 0.19
N GLY A 26 -0.78 -2.20 0.47
CA GLY A 26 -0.01 -3.20 -0.28
C GLY A 26 0.43 -4.31 0.66
N LEU A 27 0.39 -5.56 0.23
CA LEU A 27 0.77 -6.71 1.06
C LEU A 27 1.64 -7.70 0.30
N ASP A 28 2.74 -8.10 0.90
CA ASP A 28 3.60 -9.18 0.43
C ASP A 28 3.71 -10.25 1.52
N HIS A 29 3.24 -11.46 1.20
CA HIS A 29 3.26 -12.57 2.14
C HIS A 29 4.57 -13.34 2.09
N GLY A 30 5.28 -13.38 3.21
CA GLY A 30 6.42 -14.25 3.44
C GLY A 30 6.04 -15.50 4.25
N THR A 31 6.51 -16.67 3.82
CA THR A 31 6.34 -17.93 4.59
C THR A 31 7.51 -18.18 5.55
N GLN A 32 8.75 -18.20 5.03
CA GLN A 32 9.97 -18.27 5.85
C GLN A 32 10.63 -16.90 6.02
N SER A 33 10.30 -15.97 5.13
CA SER A 33 10.68 -14.58 5.19
C SER A 33 9.58 -13.73 5.85
N PRO A 34 9.86 -12.46 6.19
CA PRO A 34 8.85 -11.56 6.74
C PRO A 34 7.64 -11.40 5.81
N THR A 35 6.45 -11.28 6.40
CA THR A 35 5.31 -10.67 5.72
C THR A 35 5.40 -9.16 5.89
N ALA A 36 5.19 -8.41 4.82
CA ALA A 36 5.12 -6.96 4.82
C ALA A 36 3.70 -6.50 4.45
N ALA A 37 3.17 -5.52 5.19
CA ALA A 37 1.97 -4.79 4.80
C ALA A 37 2.20 -3.29 4.98
N LEU A 38 1.82 -2.51 3.97
CA LEU A 38 2.00 -1.07 3.94
C LEU A 38 0.66 -0.38 3.78
N TRP A 39 0.49 0.76 4.45
CA TRP A 39 -0.67 1.62 4.29
C TRP A 39 -0.26 2.88 3.58
N ASN A 40 -1.06 3.20 2.56
CA ASN A 40 -0.94 4.39 1.77
C ASN A 40 -2.20 5.24 1.96
N THR A 41 -2.01 6.55 2.03
CA THR A 41 -3.08 7.53 2.02
C THR A 41 -2.83 8.57 0.93
N ARG A 42 -3.84 9.34 0.62
CA ARG A 42 -3.74 10.51 -0.23
C ARG A 42 -4.31 11.73 0.48
N ASP A 43 -3.64 12.86 0.41
CA ASP A 43 -4.20 14.12 0.90
C ASP A 43 -5.23 14.74 -0.07
N GLU A 44 -5.73 15.92 0.25
CA GLU A 44 -6.71 16.67 -0.55
C GLU A 44 -6.12 17.27 -1.83
N ASP A 45 -4.80 17.46 -1.87
CA ASP A 45 -4.07 18.01 -3.01
C ASP A 45 -3.57 16.94 -3.99
N GLY A 46 -3.67 15.68 -3.59
CA GLY A 46 -3.30 14.53 -4.39
C GLY A 46 -1.92 13.96 -4.07
N PHE A 47 -1.24 14.43 -3.02
CA PHE A 47 0.01 13.81 -2.59
C PHE A 47 -0.25 12.49 -1.88
N LEU A 48 0.53 11.48 -2.24
CA LEU A 48 0.47 10.15 -1.68
C LEU A 48 1.48 10.02 -0.55
N ILE A 49 1.11 9.29 0.50
CA ILE A 49 1.96 9.08 1.66
C ILE A 49 1.86 7.61 2.08
N THR A 50 2.97 6.88 2.06
CA THR A 50 3.07 5.57 2.74
C THR A 50 3.41 5.83 4.21
N TYR A 51 2.48 5.56 5.12
CA TYR A 51 2.53 6.11 6.49
C TYR A 51 2.56 5.10 7.63
N LEU A 52 2.23 3.85 7.35
CA LEU A 52 2.23 2.76 8.32
C LEU A 52 2.79 1.50 7.69
N GLU A 53 3.50 0.72 8.49
CA GLU A 53 4.17 -0.50 8.07
C GLU A 53 3.97 -1.59 9.13
N TYR A 54 3.64 -2.79 8.66
CA TYR A 54 3.80 -4.05 9.35
C TYR A 54 4.91 -4.84 8.65
N TYR A 55 5.87 -5.36 9.41
CA TYR A 55 6.97 -6.15 8.85
C TYR A 55 7.44 -7.17 9.88
N SER A 56 7.08 -8.44 9.70
CA SER A 56 7.45 -9.48 10.68
C SER A 56 7.38 -10.88 10.07
N PRO A 57 8.31 -11.80 10.43
CA PRO A 57 8.14 -13.22 10.15
C PRO A 57 7.10 -13.85 11.09
N GLY A 58 6.49 -14.96 10.68
CA GLY A 58 5.57 -15.69 11.54
C GLY A 58 4.49 -16.47 10.81
N ALA A 59 3.52 -16.95 11.57
CA ALA A 59 2.34 -17.60 11.03
C ALA A 59 1.31 -16.58 10.53
N VAL A 60 0.55 -16.95 9.49
CA VAL A 60 -0.52 -16.12 8.90
C VAL A 60 -1.49 -15.59 9.94
N GLY A 61 -1.92 -16.42 10.91
CA GLY A 61 -2.80 -15.99 11.99
C GLY A 61 -2.22 -14.89 12.88
N THR A 62 -0.89 -14.84 13.06
CA THR A 62 -0.22 -13.74 13.78
C THR A 62 -0.20 -12.46 12.93
N HIS A 63 0.12 -12.58 11.64
CA HIS A 63 0.07 -11.45 10.71
C HIS A 63 -1.31 -10.80 10.69
N ILE A 64 -2.37 -11.61 10.58
CA ILE A 64 -3.75 -11.13 10.55
C ILE A 64 -4.08 -10.34 11.82
N ARG A 65 -3.76 -10.87 13.00
CA ARG A 65 -4.02 -10.17 14.27
C ARG A 65 -3.29 -8.82 14.33
N SER A 66 -2.00 -8.80 14.05
CA SER A 66 -1.20 -7.57 14.12
C SER A 66 -1.63 -6.52 13.08
N ILE A 67 -1.91 -6.94 11.84
CA ILE A 67 -2.41 -6.02 10.80
C ILE A 67 -3.77 -5.44 11.20
N ARG A 68 -4.66 -6.24 11.80
CA ARG A 68 -5.96 -5.75 12.28
C ARG A 68 -5.85 -4.79 13.47
N GLU A 69 -4.92 -5.04 14.39
CA GLU A 69 -4.61 -4.11 15.48
C GLU A 69 -4.16 -2.75 14.92
N LEU A 70 -3.31 -2.76 13.89
CA LEU A 70 -2.87 -1.55 13.19
C LEU A 70 -4.02 -0.85 12.46
N MET A 71 -4.89 -1.58 11.75
CA MET A 71 -6.10 -1.03 11.12
C MET A 71 -7.04 -0.38 12.14
N SER A 72 -7.20 -1.01 13.33
CA SER A 72 -7.98 -0.46 14.41
C SER A 72 -7.37 0.81 14.99
N ALA A 73 -6.04 0.86 15.13
CA ALA A 73 -5.32 2.03 15.61
C ALA A 73 -5.36 3.21 14.62
N ASP A 74 -5.29 2.95 13.32
CA ASP A 74 -5.54 3.96 12.27
C ASP A 74 -7.02 4.38 12.21
N GLY A 75 -7.92 3.52 12.70
CA GLY A 75 -9.35 3.74 12.62
C GLY A 75 -9.92 3.54 11.22
N ALA A 76 -9.20 2.79 10.38
CA ALA A 76 -9.58 2.39 9.03
C ALA A 76 -9.66 0.85 8.97
N LEU A 77 -10.83 0.30 9.32
CA LEU A 77 -11.06 -1.16 9.31
C LEU A 77 -11.33 -1.72 7.91
N GLU A 78 -11.44 -0.83 6.92
CA GLU A 78 -11.94 -1.10 5.59
C GLU A 78 -10.82 -1.03 4.53
N VAL A 79 -9.55 -1.00 4.94
CA VAL A 79 -8.41 -1.00 4.01
C VAL A 79 -8.42 -2.27 3.17
N VAL A 80 -8.23 -2.11 1.86
CA VAL A 80 -8.03 -3.20 0.91
C VAL A 80 -6.55 -3.23 0.54
N PHE A 81 -5.94 -4.41 0.61
CA PHE A 81 -4.53 -4.60 0.29
C PHE A 81 -4.36 -5.25 -1.08
N GLU A 82 -3.59 -4.62 -1.97
CA GLU A 82 -3.11 -5.24 -3.20
C GLU A 82 -2.03 -6.28 -2.86
N ALA A 83 -2.27 -7.53 -3.24
CA ALA A 83 -1.45 -8.66 -2.81
C ALA A 83 -1.03 -9.56 -3.98
N ASP A 84 0.03 -10.34 -3.79
CA ASP A 84 0.59 -11.22 -4.83
C ASP A 84 -0.45 -12.24 -5.34
N PRO A 85 -0.64 -12.36 -6.67
CA PRO A 85 -1.47 -13.40 -7.27
C PRO A 85 -1.24 -14.82 -6.76
N ARG A 86 0.00 -15.16 -6.43
CA ARG A 86 0.40 -16.47 -5.93
C ARG A 86 -0.26 -16.81 -4.60
N MET A 87 -0.70 -15.82 -3.82
CA MET A 87 -1.44 -16.05 -2.58
C MET A 87 -2.77 -16.75 -2.81
N TRP A 88 -3.34 -16.70 -4.02
CA TRP A 88 -4.59 -17.38 -4.38
C TRP A 88 -4.40 -18.82 -4.86
N HIS A 89 -3.16 -19.32 -4.98
CA HIS A 89 -2.93 -20.74 -5.26
C HIS A 89 -3.25 -21.60 -4.03
N ALA A 90 -3.92 -22.73 -4.25
CA ALA A 90 -4.31 -23.66 -3.20
C ALA A 90 -3.08 -24.46 -2.70
N THR A 91 -2.37 -23.88 -1.74
CA THR A 91 -1.12 -24.43 -1.17
C THR A 91 -1.26 -24.86 0.29
N ARG A 92 -2.44 -24.62 0.89
CA ARG A 92 -2.79 -25.01 2.26
C ARG A 92 -3.83 -26.12 2.22
N GLY A 93 -3.92 -26.91 3.28
CA GLY A 93 -4.94 -27.94 3.36
C GLY A 93 -4.96 -28.71 4.68
N ARG A 94 -6.08 -29.38 4.93
CA ARG A 94 -6.28 -30.32 6.03
C ARG A 94 -7.29 -31.38 5.60
N GLY A 95 -6.90 -32.66 5.64
CA GLY A 95 -7.68 -33.74 5.06
C GLY A 95 -7.86 -33.51 3.56
N ASP A 96 -9.09 -33.68 3.06
CA ASP A 96 -9.41 -33.50 1.63
C ASP A 96 -9.64 -32.03 1.24
N ARG A 97 -9.56 -31.09 2.19
CA ARG A 97 -9.76 -29.67 1.92
C ARG A 97 -8.44 -29.01 1.57
N GLN A 98 -8.45 -28.23 0.49
CA GLN A 98 -7.36 -27.33 0.13
C GLN A 98 -7.87 -25.90 0.02
N TRP A 99 -7.03 -24.95 0.39
CA TRP A 99 -7.32 -23.52 0.27
C TRP A 99 -6.05 -22.72 0.04
N SER A 100 -6.23 -21.44 -0.28
CA SER A 100 -5.15 -20.52 -0.58
C SER A 100 -4.74 -19.72 0.66
N VAL A 101 -3.52 -19.18 0.66
CA VAL A 101 -3.10 -18.27 1.72
C VAL A 101 -3.98 -17.03 1.77
N ALA A 102 -4.40 -16.51 0.61
CA ALA A 102 -5.32 -15.37 0.54
C ALA A 102 -6.63 -15.64 1.29
N HIS A 103 -7.20 -16.85 1.19
CA HIS A 103 -8.39 -17.19 1.97
C HIS A 103 -8.12 -17.17 3.47
N GLU A 104 -6.94 -17.57 3.95
CA GLU A 104 -6.63 -17.45 5.38
C GLU A 104 -6.66 -16.01 5.87
N TYR A 105 -6.08 -15.08 5.09
CA TYR A 105 -6.17 -13.65 5.38
C TYR A 105 -7.61 -13.14 5.35
N GLU A 106 -8.38 -13.48 4.32
CA GLU A 106 -9.75 -13.00 4.15
C GLU A 106 -10.73 -13.50 5.21
N PHE A 107 -10.50 -14.68 5.77
CA PHE A 107 -11.38 -15.30 6.77
C PHE A 107 -10.84 -15.23 8.20
N GLY A 108 -9.62 -14.76 8.40
CA GLY A 108 -9.01 -14.73 9.73
C GLY A 108 -8.48 -16.10 10.20
N GLY A 109 -8.26 -17.05 9.30
CA GLY A 109 -7.88 -18.43 9.60
C GLY A 109 -8.37 -19.44 8.56
N GLU A 110 -8.49 -20.71 8.94
CA GLU A 110 -9.02 -21.75 8.05
C GLU A 110 -10.37 -21.33 7.48
N PRO A 111 -10.59 -21.43 6.15
CA PRO A 111 -11.83 -20.99 5.55
C PRO A 111 -13.04 -21.75 6.09
N PRO A 112 -14.15 -21.05 6.38
CA PRO A 112 -15.36 -21.67 6.91
C PRO A 112 -15.99 -22.66 5.95
N GLN A 113 -16.85 -23.54 6.47
CA GLN A 113 -17.47 -24.62 5.69
C GLN A 113 -18.88 -24.27 5.20
N SER A 114 -19.57 -23.37 5.90
CA SER A 114 -20.94 -22.98 5.59
C SER A 114 -21.09 -21.50 5.26
N ARG A 115 -22.13 -21.17 4.48
CA ARG A 115 -22.43 -19.78 4.08
C ARG A 115 -22.66 -18.84 5.27
N GLY A 116 -23.21 -19.33 6.38
CA GLY A 116 -23.42 -18.54 7.59
C GLY A 116 -22.11 -18.15 8.29
N GLU A 117 -21.14 -19.06 8.29
CA GLU A 117 -19.81 -18.82 8.87
C GLU A 117 -18.94 -17.90 7.98
N ILE A 118 -19.14 -17.91 6.65
CA ILE A 118 -18.42 -17.03 5.70
C ILE A 118 -18.56 -15.56 6.10
N GLU A 119 -19.79 -15.08 6.33
CA GLU A 119 -20.03 -13.67 6.65
C GLU A 119 -19.42 -13.28 7.99
N GLN A 120 -19.51 -14.15 8.99
CA GLN A 120 -18.91 -13.92 10.30
C GLN A 120 -17.38 -13.90 10.23
N ALA A 121 -16.78 -14.85 9.50
CA ALA A 121 -15.33 -14.97 9.36
C ALA A 121 -14.71 -13.77 8.63
N ARG A 122 -15.37 -13.26 7.57
CA ARG A 122 -14.88 -12.08 6.83
C ARG A 122 -14.74 -10.83 7.70
N ARG A 123 -15.54 -10.69 8.76
CA ARG A 123 -15.38 -9.58 9.74
C ARG A 123 -14.09 -9.65 10.53
N GLY A 124 -13.53 -10.85 10.69
CA GLY A 124 -12.27 -11.13 11.37
C GLY A 124 -11.05 -11.17 10.46
N GLY A 125 -11.23 -11.10 9.13
CA GLY A 125 -10.15 -11.16 8.15
C GLY A 125 -9.62 -9.80 7.69
N ILE A 126 -8.84 -9.82 6.61
CA ILE A 126 -8.28 -8.66 5.92
C ILE A 126 -8.71 -8.72 4.47
N ARG A 127 -9.16 -7.59 3.93
CA ARG A 127 -9.58 -7.53 2.53
C ARG A 127 -8.39 -7.47 1.62
N LEU A 128 -8.32 -8.43 0.70
CA LEU A 128 -7.27 -8.51 -0.30
C LEU A 128 -7.85 -8.33 -1.69
N HIS A 129 -7.10 -7.64 -2.54
CA HIS A 129 -7.27 -7.68 -3.98
C HIS A 129 -6.08 -8.38 -4.60
N GLN A 130 -6.37 -9.21 -5.59
CA GLN A 130 -5.33 -9.84 -6.38
C GLN A 130 -4.74 -8.80 -7.31
N PHE A 131 -3.46 -8.48 -7.13
CA PHE A 131 -2.77 -7.55 -8.01
C PHE A 131 -2.76 -8.10 -9.44
N LYS A 132 -3.42 -7.41 -10.37
CA LYS A 132 -3.52 -7.85 -11.78
C LYS A 132 -2.46 -7.22 -12.69
N GLY A 133 -1.60 -6.37 -12.14
CA GLY A 133 -0.61 -5.66 -12.93
C GLY A 133 0.56 -6.55 -13.33
N GLU A 134 1.26 -6.12 -14.38
CA GLU A 134 2.55 -6.69 -14.78
C GLU A 134 3.69 -6.02 -14.00
N ARG A 135 4.85 -6.70 -13.93
CA ARG A 135 6.05 -6.19 -13.22
C ARG A 135 6.49 -4.83 -13.73
N ILE A 136 6.57 -4.67 -15.04
CA ILE A 136 7.14 -3.47 -15.68
C ILE A 136 6.25 -2.23 -15.44
N PRO A 137 4.93 -2.23 -15.73
CA PRO A 137 4.06 -1.09 -15.44
C PRO A 137 4.03 -0.67 -13.97
N GLY A 138 4.04 -1.64 -13.04
CA GLY A 138 4.07 -1.34 -11.61
C GLY A 138 5.36 -0.66 -11.16
N ARG A 139 6.50 -1.08 -11.71
CA ARG A 139 7.79 -0.46 -11.43
C ARG A 139 7.83 0.95 -11.99
N MET A 140 7.45 1.14 -13.25
CA MET A 140 7.43 2.48 -13.85
C MET A 140 6.49 3.42 -13.10
N ALA A 141 5.35 2.93 -12.61
CA ALA A 141 4.45 3.73 -11.77
C ALA A 141 5.15 4.15 -10.47
N LEU A 142 5.81 3.21 -9.78
CA LEU A 142 6.53 3.52 -8.55
C LEU A 142 7.66 4.53 -8.77
N GLU A 143 8.45 4.37 -9.84
CA GLU A 143 9.53 5.31 -10.20
C GLU A 143 8.98 6.71 -10.45
N ARG A 144 7.91 6.84 -11.27
CA ARG A 144 7.25 8.14 -11.52
C ARG A 144 6.69 8.80 -10.25
N LEU A 145 6.21 8.00 -9.31
CA LEU A 145 5.67 8.50 -8.05
C LEU A 145 6.77 9.04 -7.12
N LEU A 146 7.93 8.40 -7.11
CA LEU A 146 9.07 8.74 -6.25
C LEU A 146 9.99 9.81 -6.85
N GLU A 147 9.97 9.99 -8.16
CA GLU A 147 10.82 10.95 -8.87
C GLU A 147 10.45 12.40 -8.47
N PRO A 148 11.42 13.20 -7.97
CA PRO A 148 11.22 14.63 -7.74
C PRO A 148 10.90 15.36 -9.03
N ARG A 149 9.91 16.26 -8.99
CA ARG A 149 9.47 17.00 -10.18
C ARG A 149 9.65 18.50 -10.00
N ASP A 150 10.32 19.12 -10.96
CA ASP A 150 10.57 20.58 -10.97
C ASP A 150 9.29 21.41 -11.13
N ASP A 151 8.23 20.81 -11.69
CA ASP A 151 6.91 21.42 -11.87
C ASP A 151 5.96 21.25 -10.67
N VAL A 152 6.36 20.51 -9.63
CA VAL A 152 5.51 20.24 -8.45
C VAL A 152 6.05 20.94 -7.22
N MET A 153 5.19 21.75 -6.59
CA MET A 153 5.48 22.39 -5.30
C MET A 153 5.26 21.41 -4.14
N PHE A 154 6.09 21.50 -3.10
CA PHE A 154 5.88 20.75 -1.87
C PHE A 154 4.55 21.12 -1.19
N PRO A 155 3.82 20.13 -0.63
CA PRO A 155 2.55 20.38 0.02
C PRO A 155 2.69 21.23 1.28
N SER A 156 1.57 21.86 1.69
CA SER A 156 1.51 22.78 2.84
C SER A 156 1.97 22.16 4.16
N TRP A 157 1.81 20.84 4.31
CA TRP A 157 2.23 20.09 5.49
C TRP A 157 3.73 19.73 5.49
N HIS A 158 4.44 19.91 4.38
CA HIS A 158 5.85 19.52 4.26
C HIS A 158 6.81 20.64 4.73
N PRO A 159 7.98 20.33 5.35
CA PRO A 159 8.94 21.35 5.78
C PRO A 159 9.46 22.29 4.67
N LYS A 160 9.41 21.84 3.42
CA LYS A 160 9.78 22.62 2.22
C LYS A 160 8.59 23.25 1.50
N ALA A 161 7.43 23.39 2.17
CA ALA A 161 6.21 23.93 1.58
C ALA A 161 6.46 25.20 0.75
N GLY A 162 5.87 25.26 -0.45
CA GLY A 162 6.04 26.36 -1.39
C GLY A 162 7.32 26.35 -2.24
N GLN A 163 8.26 25.42 -1.99
CA GLN A 163 9.39 25.16 -2.89
C GLN A 163 9.00 24.17 -3.98
N PHE A 164 9.63 24.24 -5.15
CA PHE A 164 9.49 23.26 -6.24
C PHE A 164 10.41 22.05 -6.03
N GLY A 165 10.18 20.96 -6.78
CA GLY A 165 10.99 19.74 -6.70
C GLY A 165 10.36 18.63 -5.85
N ALA A 166 9.04 18.63 -5.65
CA ALA A 166 8.38 17.62 -4.84
C ALA A 166 8.10 16.35 -5.66
N PRO A 167 8.22 15.14 -5.06
CA PRO A 167 7.66 13.93 -5.64
C PRO A 167 6.15 13.85 -5.40
N LEU A 168 5.50 12.86 -6.00
CA LEU A 168 4.07 12.59 -5.77
C LEU A 168 3.84 11.63 -4.60
N LEU A 169 4.80 10.77 -4.28
CA LEU A 169 4.77 9.84 -3.16
C LEU A 169 5.85 10.19 -2.13
N PHE A 170 5.41 10.36 -0.88
CA PHE A 170 6.26 10.55 0.29
C PHE A 170 6.25 9.29 1.15
N ILE A 171 7.37 9.02 1.82
CA ILE A 171 7.51 7.87 2.71
C ILE A 171 7.69 8.36 4.14
N ALA A 172 6.83 7.91 5.05
CA ALA A 172 6.95 8.25 6.44
C ALA A 172 8.20 7.61 7.06
N LYS A 173 8.91 8.34 7.93
CA LYS A 173 10.05 7.81 8.71
C LYS A 173 9.67 6.60 9.57
N GLN A 174 8.38 6.44 9.87
CA GLN A 174 7.80 5.33 10.61
C GLN A 174 7.64 4.05 9.77
N CYS A 175 8.09 4.04 8.51
CA CYS A 175 8.20 2.87 7.64
C CYS A 175 9.69 2.50 7.42
N PRO A 176 10.43 2.10 8.48
CA PRO A 176 11.87 1.92 8.42
C PRO A 176 12.29 0.74 7.54
N ASN A 177 11.49 -0.33 7.40
CA ASN A 177 11.87 -1.45 6.53
C ASN A 177 11.72 -1.07 5.07
N LEU A 178 10.62 -0.45 4.68
CA LEU A 178 10.45 0.10 3.34
C LEU A 178 11.59 1.05 2.97
N TRP A 179 11.94 1.97 3.88
CA TRP A 179 13.06 2.87 3.66
C TRP A 179 14.38 2.10 3.46
N ARG A 180 14.69 1.16 4.37
CA ARG A 180 15.87 0.30 4.28
C ARG A 180 15.92 -0.45 2.95
N GLU A 181 14.81 -1.04 2.53
CA GLU A 181 14.75 -1.86 1.31
C GLU A 181 14.93 -1.00 0.07
N LEU A 182 14.21 0.12 -0.06
CA LEU A 182 14.37 1.05 -1.19
C LEU A 182 15.82 1.54 -1.39
N ASN A 183 16.59 1.68 -0.31
CA ASN A 183 18.00 2.12 -0.38
C ASN A 183 18.98 0.97 -0.64
N ASN A 184 18.56 -0.28 -0.46
CA ASN A 184 19.40 -1.46 -0.60
C ASN A 184 18.88 -2.41 -1.69
N LEU A 185 18.01 -1.94 -2.59
CA LEU A 185 17.51 -2.74 -3.71
C LEU A 185 18.67 -3.21 -4.59
N GLN A 186 18.71 -4.50 -4.82
CA GLN A 186 19.67 -5.14 -5.72
C GLN A 186 18.92 -5.72 -6.91
N TYR A 187 19.50 -5.57 -8.10
CA TYR A 187 18.95 -6.12 -9.34
C TYR A 187 19.73 -7.38 -9.72
N GLU A 188 19.06 -8.34 -10.37
CA GLU A 188 19.66 -9.63 -10.77
C GLU A 188 20.79 -9.50 -11.82
N GLY A 189 21.05 -8.29 -12.33
CA GLY A 189 22.13 -7.99 -13.25
C GLY A 189 22.11 -6.54 -13.70
N GLU A 190 23.17 -6.10 -14.38
CA GLU A 190 23.22 -4.78 -15.01
C GLU A 190 22.12 -4.68 -16.09
N GLY A 191 21.27 -3.66 -15.97
CA GLY A 191 20.11 -3.49 -16.85
C GLY A 191 18.94 -4.45 -16.59
N SER A 192 19.03 -5.33 -15.58
CA SER A 192 17.89 -6.16 -15.17
C SER A 192 16.80 -5.33 -14.53
N GLU A 193 15.54 -5.66 -14.83
CA GLU A 193 14.38 -5.10 -14.15
C GLU A 193 13.88 -5.97 -13.00
N GLU A 194 14.48 -7.14 -12.82
CA GLU A 194 14.18 -8.07 -11.73
C GLU A 194 15.06 -7.77 -10.53
N THR A 195 14.42 -7.71 -9.36
CA THR A 195 15.10 -7.55 -8.08
C THR A 195 15.58 -8.89 -7.57
N VAL A 196 16.77 -8.93 -6.98
CA VAL A 196 17.22 -10.07 -6.20
C VAL A 196 16.24 -10.28 -5.06
N LYS A 197 15.67 -11.49 -4.95
CA LYS A 197 14.66 -11.86 -3.94
C LYS A 197 15.24 -12.01 -2.53
N VAL A 198 15.81 -10.93 -2.02
CA VAL A 198 16.42 -10.83 -0.69
C VAL A 198 16.05 -9.47 -0.10
N ASN A 199 15.33 -9.48 1.03
CA ASN A 199 14.91 -8.26 1.74
C ASN A 199 14.19 -7.26 0.81
N ASP A 200 13.20 -7.74 0.05
CA ASP A 200 12.39 -6.92 -0.85
C ASP A 200 10.89 -6.94 -0.53
N HIS A 201 10.48 -7.45 0.63
CA HIS A 201 9.06 -7.66 0.96
C HIS A 201 8.28 -6.35 1.12
N ALA A 202 8.83 -5.35 1.81
CA ALA A 202 8.19 -4.03 1.93
C ALA A 202 8.20 -3.30 0.58
N TYR A 203 9.30 -3.42 -0.18
CA TYR A 203 9.34 -2.93 -1.56
C TYR A 203 8.25 -3.59 -2.43
N ASP A 204 8.15 -4.92 -2.42
CA ASP A 204 7.19 -5.69 -3.20
C ASP A 204 5.73 -5.36 -2.79
N ALA A 205 5.48 -5.10 -1.51
CA ALA A 205 4.20 -4.61 -1.02
C ALA A 205 3.87 -3.23 -1.62
N LEU A 206 4.82 -2.29 -1.61
CA LEU A 206 4.60 -0.94 -2.18
C LEU A 206 4.40 -1.02 -3.69
N TYR A 207 5.29 -1.75 -4.36
CA TYR A 207 5.31 -2.00 -5.80
C TYR A 207 3.93 -2.48 -6.30
N ARG A 208 3.31 -3.46 -5.62
CA ARG A 208 1.98 -3.97 -6.03
C ARG A 208 0.86 -2.95 -5.82
N SER A 209 0.98 -2.07 -4.84
CA SER A 209 -0.03 -1.01 -4.65
C SER A 209 0.16 0.20 -5.58
N ALA A 210 1.35 0.40 -6.16
CA ALA A 210 1.70 1.61 -6.90
C ALA A 210 0.80 1.93 -8.11
N PRO A 211 0.41 0.97 -8.97
CA PRO A 211 -0.54 1.24 -10.06
C PRO A 211 -1.89 1.79 -9.59
N GLU A 212 -2.40 1.26 -8.49
CA GLU A 212 -3.67 1.71 -7.93
C GLU A 212 -3.53 3.09 -7.29
N LEU A 213 -2.40 3.38 -6.64
CA LEU A 213 -2.08 4.73 -6.15
C LEU A 213 -2.03 5.75 -7.30
N GLU A 214 -1.32 5.44 -8.39
CA GLU A 214 -1.23 6.31 -9.57
C GLU A 214 -2.61 6.52 -10.22
N ARG A 215 -3.43 5.46 -10.28
CA ARG A 215 -4.81 5.54 -10.76
C ARG A 215 -5.62 6.55 -9.94
N GLN A 216 -5.48 6.56 -8.62
CA GLN A 216 -6.19 7.51 -7.74
C GLN A 216 -5.85 8.98 -8.04
N LEU A 217 -4.65 9.28 -8.55
CA LEU A 217 -4.27 10.64 -8.99
C LEU A 217 -5.02 11.06 -10.26
N THR A 218 -5.12 10.14 -11.22
CA THR A 218 -5.75 10.40 -12.52
C THR A 218 -7.24 10.75 -12.36
N PHE A 219 -7.97 10.05 -11.48
CA PHE A 219 -9.39 10.31 -11.23
C PHE A 219 -9.67 11.72 -10.67
N MET A 220 -8.74 12.32 -9.94
CA MET A 220 -8.90 13.70 -9.43
C MET A 220 -8.66 14.77 -10.49
N SER A 221 -7.65 14.60 -11.34
CA SER A 221 -7.41 15.54 -12.45
C SER A 221 -8.62 15.61 -13.40
N ALA A 222 -9.32 14.50 -13.62
CA ALA A 222 -10.57 14.46 -14.37
C ALA A 222 -11.72 15.19 -13.65
N ARG A 223 -11.90 15.00 -12.34
CA ARG A 223 -12.92 15.69 -11.53
C ARG A 223 -12.69 17.21 -11.45
N ARG A 224 -11.44 17.65 -11.20
CA ARG A 224 -11.08 19.08 -11.15
C ARG A 224 -11.33 19.75 -12.52
N ARG A 225 -10.91 19.13 -13.64
CA ARG A 225 -11.21 19.62 -15.01
C ARG A 225 -12.72 19.68 -15.32
N GLY A 226 -13.50 18.74 -14.80
CA GLY A 226 -14.96 18.74 -14.93
C GLY A 226 -15.62 19.90 -14.19
N ALA A 227 -15.20 20.17 -12.95
CA ALA A 227 -15.72 21.27 -12.14
C ALA A 227 -15.39 22.65 -12.74
N THR A 228 -14.14 22.88 -13.18
CA THR A 228 -13.73 24.16 -13.81
C THR A 228 -14.50 24.44 -15.11
N ARG A 229 -14.87 23.40 -15.86
CA ARG A 229 -15.64 23.53 -17.11
C ARG A 229 -17.13 23.82 -16.89
N VAL A 230 -17.67 23.47 -15.72
CA VAL A 230 -19.05 23.81 -15.31
C VAL A 230 -19.10 25.26 -14.83
N GLU A 231 -18.14 25.70 -14.02
CA GLU A 231 -18.04 27.09 -13.55
C GLU A 231 -17.82 28.08 -14.70
N ALA A 232 -16.95 27.75 -15.67
CA ALA A 232 -16.72 28.56 -16.87
C ALA A 232 -17.91 28.58 -17.87
N LYS A 233 -18.92 27.72 -17.68
CA LYS A 233 -20.19 27.77 -18.44
C LYS A 233 -21.32 28.46 -17.69
N ALA A 234 -21.13 28.72 -16.40
CA ALA A 234 -22.08 29.42 -15.54
C ALA A 234 -21.72 30.90 -15.33
N SER A 235 -20.68 31.39 -16.01
CA SER A 235 -20.24 32.79 -16.10
C SER A 235 -20.40 33.30 -17.53
#